data_AF-G1WYM8-F1
#
_entry.id   AF-G1WYM8-F1
#
_cell.length_a   1.000
_cell.length_b   1.000
_cell.length_c   1.000
_cell.angle_alpha   90.00
_cell.angle_beta   90.00
_cell.angle_gamma   90.00
#
_symmetry.space_group_name_H-M   'P 1'
#
loop_
_entity.id
_entity.type
_entity.pdbx_description
1 polymer ?
#
loop_
_entity_poly.entity_id
_entity_poly.type
_entity_poly.pdbx_seq_one_letter_code
_entity_poly.pdbx_strand_id
1 'polypeptide(L)'
;MHHEWAGGCLTSTYHDNYAAKRNKLADYAFNGRFDKALECIEESSIVNGWRLRSPEDTRPASGWTTLHQAAMLSSSTISHIERLISLGAYRNIRTMDTKENAYEIAKKNHRSREILDALKPHYERQLDEQTIKNLQKGLEEVIMSRVASIIEEKKFQIPTVEVLLELPGLSLWCPIPGFYGGFHIKLREDNRIETESSCRVAGGSGQTHVIQPDGTWKITASGLY
;
A
#
# COMPACT_ATOMS: atom_id res chain seq x y z
N MET A 1 3.79 15.19 5.91
CA MET A 1 4.03 13.76 6.18
C MET A 1 4.08 13.08 4.83
N HIS A 2 5.13 12.31 4.50
CA HIS A 2 5.19 11.59 3.23
C HIS A 2 4.47 10.25 3.39
N HIS A 3 3.59 9.90 2.45
CA HIS A 3 2.91 8.60 2.44
C HIS A 3 3.84 7.55 1.83
N GLU A 4 3.90 6.38 2.46
CA GLU A 4 4.79 5.29 2.07
C GLU A 4 4.02 4.00 1.77
N TRP A 5 4.52 3.22 0.81
CA TRP A 5 4.03 1.91 0.45
C TRP A 5 5.06 0.80 0.76
N ALA A 6 4.83 0.06 1.84
CA ALA A 6 5.67 -1.08 2.25
C ALA A 6 5.18 -2.40 1.64
N GLY A 7 5.43 -2.59 0.33
CA GLY A 7 4.91 -3.69 -0.49
C GLY A 7 5.51 -5.08 -0.28
N GLY A 8 6.61 -5.22 0.47
CA GLY A 8 7.27 -6.51 0.69
C GLY A 8 6.40 -7.54 1.42
N CYS A 9 6.43 -8.78 0.96
CA CYS A 9 5.65 -9.89 1.51
C CYS A 9 6.48 -10.92 2.28
N LEU A 10 7.80 -10.94 2.10
CA LEU A 10 8.68 -11.91 2.76
C LEU A 10 9.41 -11.28 3.96
N THR A 11 9.66 -12.07 5.01
CA THR A 11 10.47 -11.64 6.17
C THR A 11 11.88 -11.22 5.75
N SER A 12 12.48 -11.96 4.80
CA SER A 12 13.81 -11.66 4.21
C SER A 12 13.86 -10.37 3.38
N THR A 13 12.73 -9.69 3.17
CA THR A 13 12.68 -8.41 2.46
C THR A 13 13.15 -7.25 3.34
N TYR A 14 13.00 -7.38 4.67
CA TYR A 14 13.23 -6.31 5.63
C TYR A 14 14.22 -6.75 6.70
N HIS A 15 14.79 -5.77 7.42
CA HIS A 15 15.56 -6.07 8.62
C HIS A 15 14.71 -6.79 9.68
N ASP A 16 15.33 -7.70 10.42
CA ASP A 16 14.65 -8.57 11.40
C ASP A 16 13.78 -7.81 12.40
N ASN A 17 14.28 -6.67 12.91
CA ASN A 17 13.52 -5.82 13.83
C ASN A 17 12.23 -5.28 13.21
N TYR A 18 12.25 -4.89 11.93
CA TYR A 18 11.06 -4.42 11.23
C TYR A 18 10.10 -5.57 10.92
N ALA A 19 10.64 -6.72 10.49
CA ALA A 19 9.85 -7.91 10.22
C ALA A 19 9.14 -8.43 11.48
N ALA A 20 9.84 -8.47 12.62
CA ALA A 20 9.29 -8.85 13.91
C ALA A 20 8.15 -7.92 14.35
N LYS A 21 8.30 -6.59 14.15
CA LYS A 21 7.24 -5.61 14.43
C LYS A 21 6.00 -5.84 13.57
N ARG A 22 6.14 -6.07 12.26
CA ARG A 22 4.99 -6.39 11.37
C ARG A 22 4.27 -7.67 11.80
N ASN A 23 5.01 -8.71 12.17
CA ASN A 23 4.42 -9.96 12.63
C ASN A 23 3.68 -9.78 13.96
N LYS A 24 4.26 -9.05 14.91
CA LYS A 24 3.63 -8.71 16.20
C LYS A 24 2.36 -7.88 16.00
N LEU A 25 2.37 -6.88 15.12
CA LEU A 25 1.18 -6.12 14.76
C LEU A 25 0.09 -7.03 14.19
N ALA A 26 0.45 -7.89 13.24
CA ALA A 26 -0.48 -8.83 12.64
C ALA A 26 -1.04 -9.83 13.66
N ASP A 27 -0.27 -10.25 14.66
CA ASP A 27 -0.75 -11.09 15.77
C ASP A 27 -1.76 -10.34 16.63
N TYR A 28 -1.50 -9.08 17.00
CA TYR A 28 -2.46 -8.28 17.76
C TYR A 28 -3.76 -8.05 17.00
N ALA A 29 -3.68 -7.66 15.73
CA ALA A 29 -4.84 -7.44 14.90
C ALA A 29 -5.67 -8.72 14.69
N PHE A 30 -5.02 -9.84 14.37
CA PHE A 30 -5.68 -11.14 14.18
C PHE A 30 -6.40 -11.63 15.44
N ASN A 31 -5.82 -11.39 16.62
CA ASN A 31 -6.41 -11.76 17.91
C ASN A 31 -7.36 -10.69 18.48
N GLY A 32 -7.73 -9.66 17.69
CA GLY A 32 -8.66 -8.62 18.11
C GLY A 32 -8.16 -7.70 19.24
N ARG A 33 -6.84 -7.65 19.49
CA ARG A 33 -6.19 -6.83 20.51
C ARG A 33 -5.84 -5.44 19.96
N PHE A 34 -6.86 -4.67 19.59
CA PHE A 34 -6.68 -3.43 18.84
C PHE A 34 -5.95 -2.32 19.60
N ASP A 35 -6.13 -2.19 20.92
CA ASP A 35 -5.35 -1.25 21.73
C ASP A 35 -3.84 -1.49 21.59
N LYS A 36 -3.40 -2.76 21.71
CA LYS A 36 -1.99 -3.14 21.54
C LYS A 36 -1.51 -2.98 20.10
N ALA A 37 -2.39 -3.18 19.13
CA ALA A 37 -2.07 -2.92 17.73
C ALA A 37 -1.82 -1.42 17.50
N LEU A 38 -2.61 -0.54 18.10
CA LEU A 38 -2.44 0.91 18.04
C LEU A 38 -1.14 1.35 18.71
N GLU A 39 -0.84 0.87 19.92
CA GLU A 39 0.45 1.11 20.59
C GLU A 39 1.63 0.73 19.67
N CYS A 40 1.58 -0.46 19.06
CA CYS A 40 2.61 -0.93 18.14
C CYS A 40 2.75 -0.03 16.90
N ILE A 41 1.65 0.49 16.37
CA ILE A 41 1.64 1.38 15.20
C ILE A 41 2.26 2.74 15.56
N GLU A 42 1.90 3.30 16.70
CA GLU A 42 2.40 4.61 17.15
C GLU A 42 3.93 4.58 17.38
N GLU A 43 4.47 3.46 17.86
CA GLU A 43 5.91 3.28 18.07
C GLU A 43 6.73 3.05 16.78
N SER A 44 6.08 2.66 15.67
CA SER A 44 6.82 2.16 14.49
C SER A 44 6.28 2.54 13.12
N SER A 45 5.21 3.32 13.03
CA SER A 45 4.64 3.87 11.78
C SER A 45 4.31 2.81 10.72
N ILE A 46 3.92 1.60 11.13
CA ILE A 46 3.61 0.45 10.25
C ILE A 46 2.11 0.21 10.05
N VAL A 47 1.28 1.27 10.08
CA VAL A 47 -0.20 1.19 10.09
C VAL A 47 -0.80 0.33 8.97
N ASN A 48 -0.23 0.41 7.75
CA ASN A 48 -0.66 -0.35 6.57
C ASN A 48 0.07 -1.70 6.43
N GLY A 49 0.70 -2.16 7.51
CA GLY A 49 1.43 -3.41 7.57
C GLY A 49 0.51 -4.64 7.49
N TRP A 50 0.89 -5.62 6.68
CA TRP A 50 0.35 -6.98 6.71
C TRP A 50 1.40 -7.98 7.19
N ARG A 51 0.94 -9.19 7.53
CA ARG A 51 1.81 -10.29 7.96
C ARG A 51 2.80 -10.68 6.88
N LEU A 52 4.08 -10.78 7.26
CA LEU A 52 5.13 -11.28 6.38
C LEU A 52 5.15 -12.81 6.38
N ARG A 53 5.58 -13.38 5.26
CA ARG A 53 5.75 -14.82 5.07
C ARG A 53 7.23 -15.18 5.22
N SER A 54 7.50 -16.35 5.77
CA SER A 54 8.85 -16.92 5.66
C SER A 54 9.11 -17.29 4.20
N PRO A 55 10.34 -17.18 3.67
CA PRO A 55 10.67 -17.59 2.31
C PRO A 55 10.31 -19.05 2.00
N GLU A 56 10.28 -19.90 3.02
CA GLU A 56 9.94 -21.33 2.95
C GLU A 56 8.43 -21.60 2.92
N ASP A 57 7.61 -20.59 3.25
CA ASP A 57 6.15 -20.71 3.24
C ASP A 57 5.60 -20.42 1.84
N THR A 58 5.15 -21.47 1.16
CA THR A 58 4.70 -21.41 -0.23
C THR A 58 3.30 -20.81 -0.41
N ARG A 59 2.57 -20.55 0.68
CA ARG A 59 1.23 -19.95 0.59
C ARG A 59 1.32 -18.47 0.25
N PRO A 60 0.42 -17.95 -0.60
CA PRO A 60 0.39 -16.53 -0.93
C PRO A 60 0.14 -15.68 0.32
N ALA A 61 0.71 -14.47 0.33
CA ALA A 61 0.38 -13.49 1.37
C ALA A 61 -1.09 -13.09 1.24
N SER A 62 -1.78 -12.92 2.37
CA SER A 62 -3.18 -12.50 2.37
C SER A 62 -3.36 -10.98 2.25
N GLY A 63 -2.34 -10.19 2.59
CA GLY A 63 -2.41 -8.72 2.55
C GLY A 63 -3.35 -8.10 3.59
N TRP A 64 -3.79 -8.86 4.59
CA TRP A 64 -4.64 -8.32 5.66
C TRP A 64 -3.88 -7.32 6.52
N THR A 65 -4.41 -6.10 6.63
CA THR A 65 -3.91 -5.04 7.51
C THR A 65 -4.71 -5.02 8.80
N THR A 66 -4.29 -4.19 9.76
CA THR A 66 -5.04 -3.97 11.00
C THR A 66 -6.45 -3.41 10.71
N LEU A 67 -6.60 -2.56 9.68
CA LEU A 67 -7.91 -2.00 9.31
C LEU A 67 -8.86 -3.08 8.78
N HIS A 68 -8.38 -4.04 7.97
CA HIS A 68 -9.17 -5.19 7.53
C HIS A 68 -9.64 -6.05 8.71
N GLN A 69 -8.74 -6.33 9.67
CA GLN A 69 -9.09 -7.09 10.87
C GLN A 69 -10.12 -6.34 11.74
N ALA A 70 -9.95 -5.03 11.91
CA ALA A 70 -10.89 -4.18 12.64
C ALA A 70 -12.26 -4.12 11.96
N ALA A 71 -12.31 -4.14 10.63
CA ALA A 71 -13.55 -4.23 9.89
C ALA A 71 -14.29 -5.57 10.10
N MET A 72 -13.55 -6.67 10.27
CA MET A 72 -14.13 -8.01 10.41
C MET A 72 -14.58 -8.31 11.85
N LEU A 73 -13.72 -8.05 12.83
CA LEU A 73 -13.87 -8.56 14.19
C LEU A 73 -14.77 -7.69 15.05
N SER A 74 -15.59 -8.33 15.89
CA SER A 74 -16.50 -7.64 16.82
C SER A 74 -15.81 -6.92 17.98
N SER A 75 -14.56 -7.27 18.28
CA SER A 75 -13.78 -6.62 19.34
C SER A 75 -13.27 -5.23 18.96
N SER A 76 -13.38 -4.82 17.70
CA SER A 76 -13.10 -3.44 17.30
C SER A 76 -14.28 -2.53 17.65
N THR A 77 -13.96 -1.27 17.90
CA THR A 77 -14.93 -0.19 18.13
C THR A 77 -14.74 0.88 17.06
N ILE A 78 -15.67 1.82 16.97
CA ILE A 78 -15.53 2.97 16.08
C ILE A 78 -14.24 3.75 16.37
N SER A 79 -13.92 3.98 17.65
CA SER A 79 -12.71 4.70 18.06
C SER A 79 -11.42 4.01 17.59
N HIS A 80 -11.37 2.67 17.57
CA HIS A 80 -10.23 1.96 17.02
C HIS A 80 -10.07 2.23 15.51
N ILE A 81 -11.17 2.21 14.76
CA ILE A 81 -11.17 2.42 13.30
C ILE A 81 -10.78 3.86 12.98
N GLU A 82 -11.40 4.83 13.63
CA GLU A 82 -11.07 6.25 13.48
C GLU A 82 -9.61 6.53 13.84
N ARG A 83 -9.10 5.89 14.90
CA ARG A 83 -7.69 6.02 15.28
C ARG A 83 -6.77 5.45 14.21
N LEU A 84 -7.04 4.26 13.69
CA LEU A 84 -6.25 3.66 12.59
C LEU A 84 -6.22 4.58 11.36
N ILE A 85 -7.37 5.12 10.95
CA ILE A 85 -7.47 6.07 9.85
C ILE A 85 -6.66 7.35 10.15
N SER A 86 -6.77 7.90 11.37
CA SER A 86 -6.00 9.09 11.78
C SER A 86 -4.48 8.87 11.75
N LEU A 87 -4.05 7.62 11.93
CA LEU A 87 -2.64 7.20 11.84
C LEU A 87 -2.21 6.89 10.40
N GLY A 88 -3.10 7.05 9.42
CA GLY A 88 -2.80 6.86 7.99
C GLY A 88 -3.15 5.48 7.44
N ALA A 89 -4.06 4.73 8.08
CA ALA A 89 -4.58 3.51 7.49
C ALA A 89 -5.34 3.82 6.19
N TYR A 90 -4.98 3.14 5.10
CA TYR A 90 -5.63 3.32 3.80
C TYR A 90 -6.98 2.60 3.79
N ARG A 91 -8.06 3.31 3.47
CA ARG A 91 -9.41 2.73 3.32
C ARG A 91 -9.54 1.93 2.04
N ASN A 92 -8.84 2.33 0.98
CA ASN A 92 -8.91 1.72 -0.35
C ASN A 92 -7.88 0.62 -0.58
N ILE A 93 -7.01 0.32 0.39
CA ILE A 93 -6.15 -0.86 0.28
C ILE A 93 -7.03 -2.12 0.26
N ARG A 94 -6.70 -3.06 -0.62
CA ARG A 94 -7.39 -4.34 -0.74
C ARG A 94 -6.52 -5.47 -0.22
N THR A 95 -7.15 -6.49 0.35
CA THR A 95 -6.49 -7.76 0.62
C THR A 95 -5.95 -8.37 -0.67
N MET A 96 -4.88 -9.16 -0.56
CA MET A 96 -4.28 -9.81 -1.73
C MET A 96 -5.05 -11.06 -2.15
N ASP A 97 -5.68 -11.75 -1.20
CA ASP A 97 -6.39 -13.01 -1.40
C ASP A 97 -7.83 -12.81 -1.87
N THR A 98 -8.62 -11.99 -1.17
CA THR A 98 -10.04 -11.77 -1.48
C THR A 98 -10.30 -10.55 -2.34
N LYS A 99 -9.30 -9.67 -2.51
CA LYS A 99 -9.41 -8.38 -3.23
C LYS A 99 -10.42 -7.42 -2.63
N GLU A 100 -10.65 -7.52 -1.32
CA GLU A 100 -11.63 -6.71 -0.60
C GLU A 100 -10.97 -5.61 0.21
N ASN A 101 -11.60 -4.45 0.26
CA ASN A 101 -11.22 -3.39 1.19
C ASN A 101 -11.95 -3.53 2.53
N ALA A 102 -11.56 -2.70 3.51
CA ALA A 102 -12.14 -2.76 4.85
C ALA A 102 -13.66 -2.50 4.88
N TYR A 103 -14.17 -1.61 4.03
CA TYR A 103 -15.61 -1.34 3.94
C TYR A 103 -16.41 -2.56 3.46
N GLU A 104 -15.94 -3.23 2.41
CA GLU A 104 -16.56 -4.44 1.86
C GLU A 104 -16.58 -5.58 2.90
N ILE A 105 -15.47 -5.77 3.61
CA ILE A 105 -15.35 -6.73 4.72
C ILE A 105 -16.34 -6.39 5.84
N ALA A 106 -16.41 -5.14 6.28
CA ALA A 106 -17.34 -4.70 7.32
C ALA A 106 -18.82 -4.91 6.90
N LYS A 107 -19.14 -4.64 5.64
CA LYS A 107 -20.49 -4.85 5.09
C LYS A 107 -20.89 -6.32 5.12
N LYS A 108 -19.98 -7.23 4.70
CA LYS A 108 -20.21 -8.68 4.74
C LYS A 108 -20.37 -9.22 6.17
N ASN A 109 -19.69 -8.62 7.14
CA ASN A 109 -19.75 -9.01 8.55
C ASN A 109 -20.84 -8.25 9.34
N HIS A 110 -21.76 -7.56 8.65
CA HIS A 110 -22.89 -6.85 9.26
C HIS A 110 -22.49 -5.90 10.39
N ARG A 111 -21.35 -5.19 10.24
CA ARG A 111 -20.91 -4.19 11.21
C ARG A 111 -21.90 -3.02 11.27
N SER A 112 -21.83 -2.23 12.35
CA SER A 112 -22.74 -1.10 12.57
C SER A 112 -22.62 -0.05 11.45
N ARG A 113 -23.69 0.73 11.27
CA ARG A 113 -23.72 1.83 10.30
C ARG A 113 -22.58 2.83 10.52
N GLU A 114 -22.29 3.16 11.77
CA GLU A 114 -21.21 4.08 12.14
C GLU A 114 -19.83 3.56 11.68
N ILE A 115 -19.57 2.25 11.84
CA ILE A 115 -18.35 1.61 11.33
C ILE A 115 -18.29 1.64 9.80
N LEU A 116 -19.41 1.36 9.12
CA LEU A 116 -19.49 1.41 7.66
C LEU A 116 -19.24 2.83 7.14
N ASP A 117 -19.80 3.84 7.78
CA ASP A 117 -19.63 5.24 7.41
C ASP A 117 -18.17 5.68 7.56
N ALA A 118 -17.48 5.28 8.64
CA ALA A 118 -16.06 5.59 8.84
C ALA A 118 -15.11 4.89 7.86
N LEU A 119 -15.44 3.66 7.46
CA LEU A 119 -14.64 2.85 6.53
C LEU A 119 -14.90 3.15 5.06
N LYS A 120 -15.96 3.89 4.74
CA LYS A 120 -16.38 4.15 3.36
C LYS A 120 -15.19 4.61 2.50
N PRO A 121 -14.98 4.02 1.30
CA PRO A 121 -13.96 4.44 0.36
C PRO A 121 -13.98 5.95 0.14
N HIS A 122 -12.80 6.57 0.20
CA HIS A 122 -12.60 7.99 0.01
C HIS A 122 -11.58 8.23 -1.09
N TYR A 123 -11.90 9.13 -2.02
CA TYR A 123 -10.95 9.59 -3.03
C TYR A 123 -10.90 11.11 -3.03
N GLU A 124 -9.69 11.65 -2.88
CA GLU A 124 -9.37 13.07 -3.09
C GLU A 124 -9.65 13.48 -4.54
N ARG A 125 -9.54 12.53 -5.48
CA ARG A 125 -9.93 12.73 -6.88
C ARG A 125 -10.74 11.56 -7.40
N GLN A 126 -11.91 11.87 -7.96
CA GLN A 126 -12.74 10.89 -8.65
C GLN A 126 -12.22 10.68 -10.08
N LEU A 127 -11.96 9.43 -10.44
CA LEU A 127 -11.69 8.98 -11.81
C LEU A 127 -12.69 7.86 -12.14
N ASP A 128 -13.00 7.68 -13.41
CA ASP A 128 -13.81 6.54 -13.83
C ASP A 128 -13.01 5.23 -13.69
N GLU A 129 -13.74 4.13 -13.56
CA GLU A 129 -13.16 2.80 -13.32
C GLU A 129 -12.19 2.36 -14.44
N GLN A 130 -12.48 2.72 -15.69
CA GLN A 130 -11.64 2.35 -16.83
C GLN A 130 -10.30 3.09 -16.77
N THR A 131 -10.33 4.39 -16.47
CA THR A 131 -9.11 5.18 -16.25
C THR A 131 -8.28 4.62 -15.10
N ILE A 132 -8.89 4.25 -13.97
CA ILE A 132 -8.18 3.64 -12.84
C ILE A 132 -7.47 2.34 -13.26
N LYS A 133 -8.17 1.45 -13.99
CA LYS A 133 -7.60 0.20 -14.50
C LYS A 133 -6.45 0.43 -15.47
N ASN A 134 -6.61 1.39 -16.38
CA ASN A 134 -5.58 1.75 -17.35
C ASN A 134 -4.33 2.30 -16.67
N LEU A 135 -4.50 3.24 -15.74
CA LEU A 135 -3.41 3.80 -14.95
C LEU A 135 -2.71 2.73 -14.09
N GLN A 136 -3.47 1.81 -13.49
CA GLN A 136 -2.91 0.71 -12.71
C GLN A 136 -2.02 -0.18 -13.58
N LYS A 137 -2.50 -0.56 -14.77
CA LYS A 137 -1.73 -1.36 -15.72
C LYS A 137 -0.43 -0.65 -16.12
N GLY A 138 -0.50 0.63 -16.50
CA GLY A 138 0.68 1.40 -16.87
C GLY A 138 1.68 1.55 -15.71
N LEU A 139 1.18 1.71 -14.47
CA LEU A 139 2.03 1.78 -13.27
C LEU A 139 2.78 0.46 -13.02
N GLU A 140 2.09 -0.67 -13.15
CA GLU A 140 2.68 -2.00 -13.02
C GLU A 140 3.76 -2.22 -14.10
N GLU A 141 3.45 -1.90 -15.36
CA GLU A 141 4.42 -2.03 -16.46
C GLU A 141 5.68 -1.19 -16.23
N VAL A 142 5.54 0.07 -15.81
CA VAL A 142 6.68 0.95 -15.53
C VAL A 142 7.54 0.39 -14.39
N ILE A 143 6.94 -0.01 -13.27
CA ILE A 143 7.70 -0.55 -12.13
C ILE A 143 8.37 -1.88 -12.52
N MET A 144 7.66 -2.77 -13.20
CA MET A 144 8.21 -4.05 -13.64
C MET A 144 9.36 -3.87 -14.64
N SER A 145 9.26 -2.92 -15.57
CA SER A 145 10.35 -2.64 -16.52
C SER A 145 11.68 -2.27 -15.85
N ARG A 146 11.62 -1.79 -14.61
CA ARG A 146 12.76 -1.30 -13.83
C ARG A 146 13.27 -2.31 -12.80
N VAL A 147 12.36 -3.04 -12.15
CA VAL A 147 12.69 -3.87 -10.97
C VAL A 147 12.01 -5.24 -10.95
N ALA A 148 11.58 -5.79 -12.10
CA ALA A 148 10.88 -7.09 -12.19
C ALA A 148 11.52 -8.20 -11.36
N SER A 149 12.84 -8.40 -11.45
CA SER A 149 13.53 -9.45 -10.70
C SER A 149 13.37 -9.30 -9.18
N ILE A 150 13.44 -8.07 -8.67
CA ILE A 150 13.25 -7.78 -7.24
C ILE A 150 11.79 -8.00 -6.84
N ILE A 151 10.84 -7.57 -7.68
CA ILE A 151 9.40 -7.76 -7.42
C ILE A 151 9.07 -9.25 -7.32
N GLU A 152 9.58 -10.06 -8.25
CA GLU A 152 9.35 -11.49 -8.30
C GLU A 152 10.03 -12.25 -7.15
N GLU A 153 11.27 -11.89 -6.84
CA GLU A 153 12.06 -12.49 -5.75
C GLU A 153 11.44 -12.19 -4.38
N LYS A 154 11.08 -10.91 -4.13
CA LYS A 154 10.56 -10.46 -2.83
C LYS A 154 9.04 -10.60 -2.70
N LYS A 155 8.37 -11.11 -3.75
CA LYS A 155 6.90 -11.16 -3.87
C LYS A 155 6.27 -9.80 -3.53
N PHE A 156 6.88 -8.74 -4.02
CA PHE A 156 6.52 -7.38 -3.66
C PHE A 156 5.18 -6.99 -4.29
N GLN A 157 4.26 -6.48 -3.49
CA GLN A 157 3.00 -5.94 -3.98
C GLN A 157 3.21 -4.51 -4.46
N ILE A 158 2.87 -4.22 -5.71
CA ILE A 158 2.86 -2.86 -6.26
C ILE A 158 1.67 -2.07 -5.68
N PRO A 159 1.82 -0.77 -5.34
CA PRO A 159 0.72 0.06 -4.86
C PRO A 159 -0.42 0.14 -5.86
N THR A 160 -1.65 0.28 -5.36
CA THR A 160 -2.82 0.48 -6.21
C THR A 160 -3.08 1.96 -6.47
N VAL A 161 -3.62 2.27 -7.65
CA VAL A 161 -4.09 3.62 -7.99
C VAL A 161 -5.23 4.05 -7.07
N GLU A 162 -6.11 3.13 -6.63
CA GLU A 162 -7.15 3.44 -5.65
C GLU A 162 -6.57 3.99 -4.33
N VAL A 163 -5.43 3.46 -3.85
CA VAL A 163 -4.73 4.02 -2.69
C VAL A 163 -4.15 5.39 -3.02
N LEU A 164 -3.53 5.57 -4.19
CA LEU A 164 -3.00 6.88 -4.60
C LEU A 164 -4.08 7.97 -4.63
N LEU A 165 -5.29 7.63 -5.07
CA LEU A 165 -6.44 8.53 -5.14
C LEU A 165 -7.00 8.93 -3.76
N GLU A 166 -6.70 8.17 -2.72
CA GLU A 166 -7.08 8.48 -1.33
C GLU A 166 -6.16 9.53 -0.69
N LEU A 167 -4.93 9.68 -1.20
CA LEU A 167 -3.90 10.42 -0.50
C LEU A 167 -3.97 11.93 -0.75
N PRO A 168 -3.77 12.76 0.29
CA PRO A 168 -3.61 14.19 0.11
C PRO A 168 -2.41 14.48 -0.80
N GLY A 169 -2.59 15.38 -1.77
CA GLY A 169 -1.56 15.70 -2.76
C GLY A 169 -1.32 14.61 -3.81
N LEU A 170 -2.08 13.50 -3.77
CA LEU A 170 -2.10 12.41 -4.74
C LEU A 170 -0.69 11.89 -5.05
N SER A 171 0.08 11.66 -3.98
CA SER A 171 1.51 11.34 -4.05
C SER A 171 1.87 10.25 -3.04
N LEU A 172 2.70 9.31 -3.49
CA LEU A 172 3.10 8.12 -2.74
C LEU A 172 4.57 7.80 -2.98
N TRP A 173 5.32 7.57 -1.91
CA TRP A 173 6.64 6.98 -1.98
C TRP A 173 6.54 5.46 -1.91
N CYS A 174 7.11 4.77 -2.89
CA CYS A 174 7.17 3.31 -2.96
C CYS A 174 8.63 2.86 -2.87
N PRO A 175 9.18 2.63 -1.67
CA PRO A 175 10.52 2.09 -1.52
C PRO A 175 10.56 0.66 -2.04
N ILE A 176 11.61 0.33 -2.78
CA ILE A 176 11.85 -1.04 -3.28
C ILE A 176 13.04 -1.62 -2.50
N PRO A 177 12.81 -2.53 -1.54
CA PRO A 177 13.89 -3.16 -0.78
C PRO A 177 14.85 -3.90 -1.70
N GLY A 178 16.16 -3.69 -1.51
CA GLY A 178 17.21 -4.22 -2.38
C GLY A 178 17.54 -3.35 -3.61
N PHE A 179 16.70 -2.38 -3.97
CA PHE A 179 16.98 -1.41 -5.05
C PHE A 179 17.76 -0.17 -4.56
N TYR A 180 17.94 -0.01 -3.24
CA TYR A 180 18.57 1.17 -2.61
C TYR A 180 17.92 2.49 -3.04
N GLY A 181 16.59 2.46 -3.15
CA GLY A 181 15.78 3.56 -3.65
C GLY A 181 14.33 3.14 -3.83
N GLY A 182 13.63 3.76 -4.78
CA GLY A 182 12.22 3.50 -5.01
C GLY A 182 11.60 4.40 -6.07
N PHE A 183 10.28 4.48 -6.04
CA PHE A 183 9.48 5.29 -6.94
C PHE A 183 8.71 6.34 -6.17
N HIS A 184 8.86 7.60 -6.57
CA HIS A 184 7.94 8.65 -6.20
C HIS A 184 6.83 8.71 -7.25
N ILE A 185 5.62 8.36 -6.85
CA ILE A 185 4.44 8.22 -7.72
C ILE A 185 3.53 9.40 -7.44
N LYS A 186 3.11 10.13 -8.47
CA LYS A 186 2.24 11.30 -8.32
C LYS A 186 1.21 11.40 -9.44
N LEU A 187 -0.06 11.58 -9.08
CA LEU A 187 -1.11 11.91 -10.05
C LEU A 187 -1.11 13.42 -10.31
N ARG A 188 -0.92 13.81 -11.58
CA ARG A 188 -0.94 15.20 -12.05
C ARG A 188 -2.38 15.64 -12.35
N GLU A 189 -2.63 16.95 -12.46
CA GLU A 189 -3.96 17.53 -12.65
C GLU A 189 -4.69 17.02 -13.91
N ASP A 190 -3.94 16.67 -14.95
CA ASP A 190 -4.46 16.11 -16.22
C ASP A 190 -4.64 14.58 -16.19
N ASN A 191 -4.73 14.00 -15.00
CA ASN A 191 -4.94 12.57 -14.75
C ASN A 191 -3.83 11.65 -15.27
N ARG A 192 -2.64 12.19 -15.52
CA ARG A 192 -1.44 11.39 -15.78
C ARG A 192 -0.74 11.02 -14.48
N ILE A 193 -0.19 9.82 -14.41
CA ILE A 193 0.70 9.45 -13.30
C ILE A 193 2.13 9.72 -13.75
N GLU A 194 2.87 10.49 -12.96
CA GLU A 194 4.30 10.63 -13.07
C GLU A 194 4.98 9.73 -12.05
N THR A 195 5.99 8.99 -12.49
CA THR A 195 6.80 8.13 -11.62
C THR A 195 8.26 8.49 -11.78
N GLU A 196 8.87 8.96 -10.69
CA GLU A 196 10.29 9.26 -10.62
C GLU A 196 10.99 8.12 -9.87
N SER A 197 11.82 7.38 -10.59
CA SER A 197 12.68 6.38 -9.96
C SER A 197 13.96 7.02 -9.48
N SER A 198 14.44 6.65 -8.29
CA SER A 198 15.76 7.03 -7.81
C SER A 198 16.46 5.83 -7.16
N CYS A 199 17.77 5.71 -7.35
CA CYS A 199 18.64 4.75 -6.65
C CYS A 199 19.86 5.53 -6.13
N ARG A 200 20.18 5.38 -4.84
CA ARG A 200 21.27 6.13 -4.18
C ARG A 200 22.67 5.62 -4.53
N VAL A 201 22.79 4.39 -5.05
CA VAL A 201 24.08 3.71 -5.26
C VAL A 201 24.58 3.85 -6.70
N ALA A 202 23.68 4.05 -7.66
CA ALA A 202 24.03 4.35 -9.04
C ALA A 202 23.79 5.85 -9.28
N GLY A 203 24.85 6.65 -9.08
CA GLY A 203 24.86 8.08 -9.41
C GLY A 203 24.28 8.29 -10.80
N GLY A 204 23.08 8.88 -10.85
CA GLY A 204 22.42 9.23 -12.09
C GLY A 204 21.50 8.21 -12.78
N SER A 205 20.92 7.25 -12.06
CA SER A 205 19.95 6.30 -12.63
C SER A 205 18.48 6.80 -12.64
N GLY A 206 18.28 8.09 -12.39
CA GLY A 206 16.96 8.70 -12.28
C GLY A 206 16.21 8.71 -13.61
N GLN A 207 15.08 8.01 -13.68
CA GLN A 207 14.17 8.07 -14.82
C GLN A 207 12.79 8.50 -14.37
N THR A 208 12.23 9.45 -15.12
CA THR A 208 10.84 9.90 -14.99
C THR A 208 10.02 9.27 -16.10
N HIS A 209 8.97 8.56 -15.71
CA HIS A 209 7.99 8.02 -16.64
C HIS A 209 6.66 8.73 -16.45
N VAL A 210 5.95 8.97 -17.54
CA VAL A 210 4.60 9.51 -17.54
C VAL A 210 3.67 8.47 -18.12
N ILE A 211 2.67 8.08 -17.32
CA ILE A 211 1.59 7.16 -17.66
C ILE A 211 0.35 7.99 -17.96
N GLN A 212 -0.23 7.76 -19.13
CA GLN A 212 -1.42 8.43 -19.64
C GLN A 212 -2.71 7.77 -19.11
N PRO A 213 -3.86 8.47 -19.13
CA PRO A 213 -5.14 7.90 -18.71
C PRO A 213 -5.58 6.64 -19.49
N ASP A 214 -5.07 6.45 -20.70
CA ASP A 214 -5.29 5.24 -21.51
C ASP A 214 -4.35 4.07 -21.14
N GLY A 215 -3.43 4.29 -20.19
CA GLY A 215 -2.47 3.31 -19.68
C GLY A 215 -1.16 3.25 -20.47
N THR A 216 -1.06 3.96 -21.59
CA THR A 216 0.21 4.08 -22.32
C THR A 216 1.21 4.90 -21.51
N TRP A 217 2.50 4.63 -21.66
CA TRP A 217 3.52 5.36 -20.92
C TRP A 217 4.76 5.63 -21.78
N LYS A 218 5.51 6.66 -21.38
CA LYS A 218 6.78 7.03 -21.98
C LYS A 218 7.75 7.57 -20.95
N ILE A 219 9.04 7.49 -21.27
CA ILE A 219 10.10 8.17 -20.52
C ILE A 219 10.11 9.64 -20.96
N THR A 220 10.08 10.57 -20.00
CA THR A 220 10.07 12.02 -20.27
C THR A 220 11.33 12.73 -19.81
N ALA A 221 12.05 12.14 -18.85
CA ALA A 221 13.36 12.59 -18.44
C ALA A 221 14.21 11.40 -18.01
N SER A 222 15.47 11.41 -18.44
CA SER A 222 16.52 10.55 -17.95
C SER A 222 17.67 11.46 -17.55
N GLY A 223 18.04 11.47 -16.27
CA GLY A 223 18.97 12.45 -15.73
C GLY A 223 20.00 11.83 -14.79
N LEU A 224 21.24 12.31 -14.94
CA LEU A 224 22.27 12.16 -13.92
C LEU A 224 21.95 13.17 -12.80
N TYR A 225 21.50 12.71 -11.63
CA TYR A 225 21.53 13.50 -10.40
C TYR A 225 22.92 13.39 -9.77
#